data_AF-A0A432IBR1-F1
#
_entry.id   AF-A0A432IBR1-F1
#
_cell.length_a   1.000
_cell.length_b   1.000
_cell.length_c   1.000
_cell.angle_alpha   90.00
_cell.angle_beta   90.00
_cell.angle_gamma   90.00
#
_symmetry.space_group_name_H-M   'P 1'
#
loop_
_entity.id
_entity.type
_entity.pdbx_description
1 polymer ?
#
loop_
_entity_poly.entity_id
_entity_poly.type
_entity_poly.pdbx_seq_one_letter_code
_entity_poly.pdbx_strand_id
1 'polypeptide(L)'
;MDTCFRQVFVAVWTVLVLTFPVQAQQSLSITDTNTQGLEALTAIVTLDSDTGTQGYVLAIGFDSSLLNPTEVTVEGTDVESVGAELVVAEILSGGLTLGVVLDAELPYEGQEIPAGSGTSIAVLRFTPSVISTSDITSELQFQDGVFNSPTLDNIIVQGGLSVGANDGLLLIDGTVTISPPPPDSLRIENGSVLADGMSIGDARVLLSNSSGPVQGFVIAVAHGGDELTLQEITLVGTLTEAVGNEFEVTNLYADGGTIGVVLDFQPPFEGQTIPTGTDNHIATYRYSCNGIIYLPDSDLVTPLTPINSYIGDPLLDNVIVVGGLSLSPSLEAGSMTCIAIEPPPEHNTIMTAKIDFEEDTGNYAYHGQTGTLSFCYSDPDDEIQGVTITICYDCDLTIEEGTFSLEGSIVEMVGAEYINHQVDDDCSDGESGEMVLAILLDALPPFEGQTLPPTSEELLLGSIQITVDETAECNVAQEINFCDNINGNGSVMLYNNVVIDYLSVQDFERIGTSIVVVPQEIFQRGDCNSDDKVDLADSATTIASQFSGLPILCADACDANDDGIINLADAVFGMNWLFKFGTAPPDPGPFDDGPDPTEDMLPVCDSDDTGC
;
A
#
# COMPACT_ATOMS: atom_id res chain seq x y z
N MET A 1 -61.15 -82.56 -9.92
CA MET A 1 -61.89 -81.34 -10.32
C MET A 1 -60.86 -80.31 -10.66
N ASP A 2 -60.86 -79.94 -11.94
CA ASP A 2 -60.52 -78.66 -12.52
C ASP A 2 -59.07 -78.11 -12.48
N THR A 3 -58.51 -78.10 -13.69
CA THR A 3 -57.76 -76.99 -14.34
C THR A 3 -56.34 -76.67 -13.86
N CYS A 4 -55.34 -76.32 -14.70
CA CYS A 4 -55.16 -76.30 -16.15
C CYS A 4 -53.68 -75.93 -16.46
N PHE A 5 -53.05 -76.67 -17.38
CA PHE A 5 -52.03 -76.29 -18.39
C PHE A 5 -50.84 -75.35 -18.09
N ARG A 6 -49.64 -75.78 -18.51
CA ARG A 6 -49.08 -75.42 -19.84
C ARG A 6 -47.98 -76.37 -20.32
N GLN A 7 -48.11 -76.80 -21.57
CA GLN A 7 -47.21 -77.70 -22.30
C GLN A 7 -45.93 -76.98 -22.76
N VAL A 8 -44.80 -77.69 -22.70
CA VAL A 8 -43.57 -77.38 -23.44
C VAL A 8 -43.50 -78.36 -24.61
N PHE A 9 -43.59 -77.85 -25.84
CA PHE A 9 -43.25 -78.59 -27.06
C PHE A 9 -41.87 -78.12 -27.51
N VAL A 10 -40.89 -79.03 -27.45
CA VAL A 10 -39.56 -78.84 -28.05
C VAL A 10 -39.67 -79.23 -29.53
N ALA A 11 -39.58 -78.25 -30.41
CA ALA A 11 -39.45 -78.45 -31.85
C ALA A 11 -37.96 -78.44 -32.21
N VAL A 12 -37.45 -79.60 -32.63
CA VAL A 12 -36.12 -79.76 -33.21
C VAL A 12 -36.16 -79.22 -34.64
N TRP A 13 -35.49 -78.10 -34.88
CA TRP A 13 -35.23 -77.58 -36.22
C TRP A 13 -33.79 -77.92 -36.62
N THR A 14 -33.66 -78.78 -37.62
CA THR A 14 -32.43 -79.06 -38.36
C THR A 14 -32.01 -77.79 -39.13
N VAL A 15 -30.94 -77.14 -38.68
CA VAL A 15 -30.28 -76.05 -39.42
C VAL A 15 -29.42 -76.67 -40.50
N LEU A 16 -29.85 -76.50 -41.76
CA LEU A 16 -29.03 -76.71 -42.94
C LEU A 16 -28.02 -75.55 -42.99
N VAL A 17 -26.77 -75.80 -42.56
CA VAL A 17 -25.68 -74.82 -42.68
C VAL A 17 -25.27 -74.77 -44.15
N LEU A 18 -25.84 -73.83 -44.90
CA LEU A 18 -25.23 -73.33 -46.13
C LEU A 18 -24.11 -72.37 -45.70
N THR A 19 -22.88 -72.87 -45.60
CA THR A 19 -21.70 -72.00 -45.55
C THR A 19 -21.53 -71.38 -46.93
N PHE A 20 -22.05 -70.17 -47.13
CA PHE A 20 -21.48 -69.28 -48.13
C PHE A 20 -20.08 -68.90 -47.61
N PRO A 21 -19.01 -68.96 -48.43
CA PRO A 21 -17.80 -68.25 -48.07
C PRO A 21 -18.19 -66.76 -47.99
N VAL A 22 -18.14 -66.19 -46.79
CA VAL A 22 -18.01 -64.74 -46.67
C VAL A 22 -16.63 -64.47 -47.25
N GLN A 23 -16.53 -64.02 -48.51
CA GLN A 23 -15.34 -63.29 -48.93
C GLN A 23 -15.24 -62.12 -47.95
N ALA A 24 -14.14 -62.04 -47.22
CA ALA A 24 -13.79 -60.79 -46.57
C ALA A 24 -13.74 -59.72 -47.67
N GLN A 25 -14.33 -58.58 -47.40
CA GLN A 25 -14.51 -57.52 -48.40
C GLN A 25 -13.34 -56.56 -48.22
N GLN A 26 -12.49 -56.42 -49.23
CA GLN A 26 -11.36 -55.49 -49.17
C GLN A 26 -11.88 -54.05 -49.20
N SER A 27 -11.35 -53.18 -48.35
CA SER A 27 -11.80 -51.79 -48.25
C SER A 27 -10.70 -50.81 -47.88
N LEU A 28 -10.86 -49.58 -48.36
CA LEU A 28 -10.20 -48.38 -47.83
C LEU A 28 -11.25 -47.58 -47.06
N SER A 29 -10.96 -47.21 -45.82
CA SER A 29 -11.90 -46.48 -44.98
C SER A 29 -11.23 -45.27 -44.34
N ILE A 30 -11.90 -44.13 -44.31
CA ILE A 30 -11.47 -42.92 -43.58
C ILE A 30 -12.24 -42.85 -42.27
N THR A 31 -11.57 -42.59 -41.16
CA THR A 31 -12.24 -42.48 -39.85
C THR A 31 -13.05 -41.18 -39.74
N ASP A 32 -14.28 -41.29 -39.23
CA ASP A 32 -15.04 -40.12 -38.76
C ASP A 32 -14.29 -39.42 -37.62
N THR A 33 -14.21 -38.09 -37.69
CA THR A 33 -13.44 -37.27 -36.75
C THR A 33 -14.26 -36.07 -36.30
N ASN A 34 -14.10 -35.67 -35.05
CA ASN A 34 -14.74 -34.48 -34.50
C ASN A 34 -13.67 -33.52 -33.97
N THR A 35 -13.93 -32.22 -34.06
CA THR A 35 -13.09 -31.16 -33.50
C THR A 35 -13.94 -30.01 -32.98
N GLN A 36 -13.34 -29.10 -32.20
CA GLN A 36 -13.99 -27.88 -31.71
C GLN A 36 -13.23 -26.64 -32.18
N GLY A 37 -13.98 -25.63 -32.64
CA GLY A 37 -13.37 -24.38 -33.10
C GLY A 37 -12.33 -24.60 -34.19
N LEU A 38 -11.11 -24.09 -33.98
CA LEU A 38 -9.97 -24.21 -34.89
C LEU A 38 -8.93 -25.24 -34.39
N GLU A 39 -9.30 -26.11 -33.46
CA GLU A 39 -8.40 -27.18 -32.99
C GLU A 39 -8.06 -28.14 -34.15
N ALA A 40 -6.77 -28.47 -34.28
CA ALA A 40 -6.30 -29.40 -35.30
C ALA A 40 -6.86 -30.80 -35.05
N LEU A 41 -7.23 -31.49 -36.12
CA LEU A 41 -7.81 -32.83 -36.08
C LEU A 41 -6.97 -33.80 -36.91
N THR A 42 -7.08 -35.08 -36.56
CA THR A 42 -6.40 -36.17 -37.26
C THR A 42 -7.43 -37.22 -37.70
N ALA A 43 -7.49 -37.46 -39.01
CA ALA A 43 -8.23 -38.57 -39.60
C ALA A 43 -7.25 -39.66 -40.04
N ILE A 44 -7.61 -40.92 -39.82
CA ILE A 44 -6.78 -42.09 -40.17
C ILE A 44 -7.44 -42.80 -41.34
N VAL A 45 -6.63 -43.23 -42.31
CA VAL A 45 -7.07 -44.14 -43.37
C VAL A 45 -6.68 -45.56 -42.99
N THR A 46 -7.62 -46.49 -43.04
CA THR A 46 -7.41 -47.91 -42.74
C THR A 46 -7.66 -48.80 -43.96
N LEU A 47 -6.89 -49.88 -44.04
CA LEU A 47 -6.98 -50.92 -45.06
C LEU A 47 -7.50 -52.24 -44.46
N ASP A 48 -8.51 -52.79 -45.12
CA ASP A 48 -8.88 -54.21 -45.01
C ASP A 48 -8.46 -54.92 -46.30
N SER A 49 -7.63 -55.94 -46.20
CA SER A 49 -7.16 -56.72 -47.35
C SER A 49 -7.16 -58.22 -47.12
N ASP A 50 -7.52 -58.97 -48.16
CA ASP A 50 -7.55 -60.44 -48.14
C ASP A 50 -6.18 -61.05 -48.45
N THR A 51 -5.30 -60.26 -49.06
CA THR A 51 -3.96 -60.65 -49.48
C THR A 51 -2.94 -59.55 -49.15
N GLY A 52 -1.66 -59.91 -49.21
CA GLY A 52 -0.56 -58.99 -48.99
C GLY A 52 -0.58 -57.84 -50.01
N THR A 53 -0.48 -56.61 -49.51
CA THR A 53 -0.55 -55.38 -50.31
C THR A 53 0.86 -54.79 -50.43
N GLN A 54 1.38 -54.65 -51.65
CA GLN A 54 2.75 -54.15 -51.92
C GLN A 54 2.83 -52.61 -52.04
N GLY A 55 1.68 -51.95 -52.14
CA GLY A 55 1.58 -50.49 -52.27
C GLY A 55 0.13 -50.06 -52.45
N TYR A 56 -0.11 -48.76 -52.39
CA TYR A 56 -1.44 -48.18 -52.53
C TYR A 56 -1.37 -46.72 -52.98
N VAL A 57 -2.48 -46.23 -53.51
CA VAL A 57 -2.68 -44.82 -53.87
C VAL A 57 -3.99 -44.37 -53.24
N LEU A 58 -3.93 -43.24 -52.54
CA LEU A 58 -5.08 -42.55 -51.98
C LEU A 58 -5.25 -41.22 -52.72
N ALA A 59 -6.48 -40.90 -53.07
CA ALA A 59 -6.92 -39.64 -53.66
C ALA A 59 -8.21 -39.23 -52.94
N ILE A 60 -8.10 -38.25 -52.04
CA ILE A 60 -9.16 -37.88 -51.09
C ILE A 60 -9.50 -36.40 -51.26
N GLY A 61 -10.77 -36.09 -51.48
CA GLY A 61 -11.31 -34.74 -51.53
C GLY A 61 -11.86 -34.27 -50.19
N PHE A 62 -11.84 -32.96 -49.98
CA PHE A 62 -12.39 -32.30 -48.79
C PHE A 62 -12.94 -30.90 -49.16
N ASP A 63 -13.77 -30.33 -48.29
CA ASP A 63 -14.24 -28.95 -48.48
C ASP A 63 -13.18 -27.94 -48.03
N SER A 64 -12.45 -27.37 -48.99
CA SER A 64 -11.41 -26.35 -48.75
C SER A 64 -11.92 -25.01 -48.20
N SER A 65 -13.23 -24.79 -48.13
CA SER A 65 -13.80 -23.63 -47.42
C SER A 65 -13.92 -23.87 -45.92
N LEU A 66 -13.86 -25.12 -45.48
CA LEU A 66 -14.03 -25.54 -44.08
C LEU A 66 -12.74 -26.09 -43.47
N LEU A 67 -11.93 -26.81 -44.24
CA LEU A 67 -10.75 -27.52 -43.77
C LEU A 67 -9.49 -27.09 -44.53
N ASN A 68 -8.42 -26.84 -43.78
CA ASN A 68 -7.08 -26.63 -44.32
C ASN A 68 -6.20 -27.84 -43.98
N PRO A 69 -5.76 -28.64 -44.97
CA PRO A 69 -4.86 -29.77 -44.72
C PRO A 69 -3.48 -29.26 -44.32
N THR A 70 -2.94 -29.81 -43.23
CA THR A 70 -1.62 -29.45 -42.71
C THR A 70 -0.60 -30.53 -42.96
N GLU A 71 -1.02 -31.80 -43.01
CA GLU A 71 -0.10 -32.93 -43.18
C GLU A 71 -0.81 -34.15 -43.76
N VAL A 72 -0.09 -34.90 -44.60
CA VAL A 72 -0.47 -36.24 -45.08
C VAL A 72 0.77 -37.11 -45.01
N THR A 73 0.74 -38.16 -44.19
CA THR A 73 1.93 -38.97 -43.89
C THR A 73 1.56 -40.42 -43.59
N VAL A 74 2.56 -41.30 -43.66
CA VAL A 74 2.48 -42.68 -43.12
C VAL A 74 3.07 -42.77 -41.71
N GLU A 75 3.73 -41.72 -41.22
CA GLU A 75 4.27 -41.66 -39.86
C GLU A 75 3.13 -41.76 -38.83
N GLY A 76 3.33 -42.57 -37.79
CA GLY A 76 2.33 -42.88 -36.79
C GLY A 76 1.31 -43.95 -37.22
N THR A 77 1.51 -44.61 -38.37
CA THR A 77 0.67 -45.71 -38.85
C THR A 77 1.35 -47.07 -38.71
N ASP A 78 0.61 -48.15 -38.89
CA ASP A 78 1.17 -49.50 -38.96
C ASP A 78 2.16 -49.65 -40.14
N VAL A 79 1.96 -48.89 -41.23
CA VAL A 79 2.85 -48.89 -42.40
C VAL A 79 4.23 -48.29 -42.10
N GLU A 80 4.34 -47.39 -41.12
CA GLU A 80 5.64 -46.89 -40.67
C GLU A 80 6.54 -48.04 -40.20
N SER A 81 5.97 -49.00 -39.48
CA SER A 81 6.69 -50.18 -38.99
C SER A 81 7.03 -51.20 -40.08
N VAL A 82 6.25 -51.21 -41.18
CA VAL A 82 6.53 -52.02 -42.37
C VAL A 82 7.73 -51.46 -43.14
N GLY A 83 7.96 -50.15 -43.06
CA GLY A 83 9.14 -49.49 -43.61
C GLY A 83 9.00 -49.10 -45.09
N ALA A 84 7.90 -48.43 -45.46
CA ALA A 84 7.66 -48.03 -46.84
C ALA A 84 8.85 -47.28 -47.48
N GLU A 85 9.37 -47.81 -48.58
CA GLU A 85 10.56 -47.26 -49.24
C GLU A 85 10.27 -46.03 -50.12
N LEU A 86 9.05 -45.89 -50.61
CA LEU A 86 8.62 -44.70 -51.34
C LEU A 86 7.28 -44.20 -50.81
N VAL A 87 7.26 -42.97 -50.33
CA VAL A 87 6.06 -42.26 -49.87
C VAL A 87 6.04 -40.90 -50.56
N VAL A 88 4.98 -40.65 -51.35
CA VAL A 88 4.78 -39.40 -52.08
C VAL A 88 3.43 -38.82 -51.67
N ALA A 89 3.47 -37.79 -50.82
CA ALA A 89 2.30 -37.05 -50.41
C ALA A 89 2.21 -35.71 -51.16
N GLU A 90 1.02 -35.36 -51.64
CA GLU A 90 0.74 -34.06 -52.25
C GLU A 90 -0.54 -33.47 -51.66
N ILE A 91 -0.48 -32.20 -51.25
CA ILE A 91 -1.64 -31.40 -50.84
C ILE A 91 -2.03 -30.50 -52.01
N LEU A 92 -3.27 -30.62 -52.46
CA LEU A 92 -3.82 -29.92 -53.61
C LEU A 92 -5.01 -29.04 -53.19
N SER A 93 -5.48 -28.19 -54.10
CA SER A 93 -6.70 -27.41 -53.84
C SER A 93 -7.92 -28.34 -53.79
N GLY A 94 -8.55 -28.45 -52.62
CA GLY A 94 -9.74 -29.27 -52.40
C GLY A 94 -9.50 -30.78 -52.34
N GLY A 95 -8.23 -31.22 -52.29
CA GLY A 95 -7.91 -32.64 -52.17
C GLY A 95 -6.46 -32.92 -51.78
N LEU A 96 -6.19 -34.17 -51.47
CA LEU A 96 -4.88 -34.68 -51.12
C LEU A 96 -4.66 -36.03 -51.77
N THR A 97 -3.40 -36.33 -52.09
CA THR A 97 -3.02 -37.63 -52.62
C THR A 97 -1.82 -38.21 -51.90
N LEU A 98 -1.81 -39.52 -51.72
CA LEU A 98 -0.71 -40.27 -51.12
C LEU A 98 -0.43 -41.52 -51.94
N GLY A 99 0.75 -41.62 -52.52
CA GLY A 99 1.24 -42.82 -53.18
C GLY A 99 2.29 -43.50 -52.32
N VAL A 100 2.13 -44.81 -52.08
CA VAL A 100 3.06 -45.60 -51.27
C VAL A 100 3.46 -46.87 -52.00
N VAL A 101 4.77 -47.13 -52.04
CA VAL A 101 5.36 -48.39 -52.50
C VAL A 101 6.25 -48.90 -51.37
N LEU A 102 6.02 -50.15 -50.97
CA LEU A 102 6.69 -50.70 -49.80
C LEU A 102 8.11 -51.15 -50.13
N ASP A 103 8.30 -51.87 -51.24
CA ASP A 103 9.59 -52.43 -51.68
C ASP A 103 9.93 -51.88 -53.09
N ALA A 104 10.56 -50.70 -53.14
CA ALA A 104 10.87 -49.95 -54.35
C ALA A 104 12.37 -49.92 -54.69
N GLU A 105 13.24 -50.22 -53.73
CA GLU A 105 14.70 -50.12 -53.83
C GLU A 105 15.39 -51.49 -53.82
N LEU A 106 16.67 -51.51 -54.23
CA LEU A 106 17.49 -52.73 -54.20
C LEU A 106 18.21 -52.85 -52.85
N PRO A 107 18.29 -54.05 -52.24
CA PRO A 107 17.73 -55.32 -52.72
C PRO A 107 16.23 -55.45 -52.41
N TYR A 108 15.42 -55.90 -53.38
CA TYR A 108 13.99 -56.14 -53.15
C TYR A 108 13.79 -57.23 -52.08
N GLU A 109 13.32 -56.85 -50.89
CA GLU A 109 13.19 -57.75 -49.74
C GLU A 109 11.77 -58.34 -49.62
N GLY A 110 10.84 -57.91 -50.47
CA GLY A 110 9.45 -58.37 -50.51
C GLY A 110 8.59 -57.79 -49.39
N GLN A 111 8.84 -56.54 -48.99
CA GLN A 111 8.05 -55.87 -47.97
C GLN A 111 6.61 -55.69 -48.47
N GLU A 112 5.64 -56.15 -47.66
CA GLU A 112 4.22 -55.99 -47.94
C GLU A 112 3.43 -55.80 -46.65
N ILE A 113 2.30 -55.10 -46.74
CA ILE A 113 1.31 -55.05 -45.65
C ILE A 113 0.61 -56.41 -45.63
N PRO A 114 0.65 -57.17 -44.52
CA PRO A 114 -0.02 -58.47 -44.43
C PRO A 114 -1.55 -58.35 -44.60
N ALA A 115 -2.16 -59.42 -45.13
CA ALA A 115 -3.63 -59.53 -45.13
C ALA A 115 -4.19 -59.40 -43.72
N GLY A 116 -5.26 -58.65 -43.58
CA GLY A 116 -5.83 -58.30 -42.28
C GLY A 116 -6.93 -57.26 -42.41
N SER A 117 -7.39 -56.77 -41.27
CA SER A 117 -8.41 -55.73 -41.19
C SER A 117 -7.99 -54.63 -40.21
N GLY A 118 -8.32 -53.39 -40.53
CA GLY A 118 -8.10 -52.21 -39.71
C GLY A 118 -6.65 -51.75 -39.67
N THR A 119 -5.82 -52.14 -40.64
CA THR A 119 -4.43 -51.68 -40.71
C THR A 119 -4.41 -50.20 -41.03
N SER A 120 -3.84 -49.38 -40.15
CA SER A 120 -3.67 -47.95 -40.40
C SER A 120 -2.60 -47.74 -41.48
N ILE A 121 -2.94 -46.99 -42.53
CA ILE A 121 -2.07 -46.78 -43.69
C ILE A 121 -1.73 -45.32 -43.94
N ALA A 122 -2.58 -44.37 -43.52
CA ALA A 122 -2.26 -42.95 -43.63
C ALA A 122 -2.82 -42.13 -42.46
N VAL A 123 -2.10 -41.08 -42.08
CA VAL A 123 -2.53 -40.02 -41.17
C VAL A 123 -2.77 -38.76 -41.99
N LEU A 124 -3.98 -38.21 -41.87
CA LEU A 124 -4.39 -36.95 -42.49
C LEU A 124 -4.62 -35.93 -41.37
N ARG A 125 -3.88 -34.81 -41.38
CA ARG A 125 -4.10 -33.72 -40.41
C ARG A 125 -4.72 -32.52 -41.07
N PHE A 126 -5.71 -31.95 -40.40
CA PHE A 126 -6.42 -30.75 -40.84
C PHE A 126 -6.55 -29.75 -39.70
N THR A 127 -6.64 -28.49 -40.06
CA THR A 127 -7.11 -27.42 -39.17
C THR A 127 -8.37 -26.82 -39.78
N PRO A 128 -9.48 -26.70 -39.02
CA PRO A 128 -10.65 -25.96 -39.50
C PRO A 128 -10.28 -24.53 -39.91
N SER A 129 -10.97 -23.99 -40.91
CA SER A 129 -10.78 -22.62 -41.40
C SER A 129 -11.92 -21.68 -40.98
N VAL A 130 -12.90 -22.21 -40.25
CA VAL A 130 -14.09 -21.49 -39.81
C VAL A 130 -14.44 -21.84 -38.37
N ILE A 131 -15.01 -20.88 -37.65
CA ILE A 131 -15.65 -21.09 -36.36
C ILE A 131 -17.16 -21.01 -36.59
N SER A 132 -17.88 -22.01 -36.08
CA SER A 132 -19.33 -22.08 -36.20
C SER A 132 -20.00 -21.95 -34.83
N THR A 133 -21.24 -21.45 -34.83
CA THR A 133 -22.10 -21.40 -33.64
C THR A 133 -22.94 -22.67 -33.46
N SER A 134 -22.85 -23.62 -34.40
CA SER A 134 -23.51 -24.93 -34.39
C SER A 134 -22.67 -25.96 -35.11
N ASP A 135 -22.90 -27.25 -34.90
CA ASP A 135 -22.14 -28.29 -35.59
C ASP A 135 -22.21 -28.15 -37.11
N ILE A 136 -21.05 -28.18 -37.77
CA ILE A 136 -20.90 -28.29 -39.23
C ILE A 136 -20.23 -29.61 -39.53
N THR A 137 -20.82 -30.43 -40.39
CA THR A 137 -20.22 -31.69 -40.85
C THR A 137 -19.82 -31.57 -42.32
N SER A 138 -18.58 -31.92 -42.63
CA SER A 138 -18.03 -32.05 -43.99
C SER A 138 -17.61 -33.50 -44.25
N GLU A 139 -17.69 -33.95 -45.50
CA GLU A 139 -17.19 -35.27 -45.89
C GLU A 139 -15.71 -35.21 -46.29
N LEU A 140 -14.99 -36.29 -46.00
CA LEU A 140 -13.69 -36.64 -46.56
C LEU A 140 -13.92 -37.80 -47.51
N GLN A 141 -13.88 -37.53 -48.82
CA GLN A 141 -14.35 -38.46 -49.83
C GLN A 141 -13.22 -39.05 -50.65
N PHE A 142 -13.22 -40.34 -50.89
CA PHE A 142 -12.36 -40.91 -51.93
C PHE A 142 -12.86 -40.48 -53.32
N GLN A 143 -11.96 -39.91 -54.14
CA GLN A 143 -12.31 -39.41 -55.47
C GLN A 143 -11.33 -39.91 -56.54
N ASP A 144 -11.79 -40.87 -57.35
CA ASP A 144 -11.05 -41.41 -58.49
C ASP A 144 -11.04 -40.44 -59.67
N GLY A 145 -9.89 -40.32 -60.34
CA GLY A 145 -9.76 -39.57 -61.60
C GLY A 145 -9.86 -38.05 -61.47
N VAL A 146 -9.73 -37.49 -60.27
CA VAL A 146 -9.89 -36.05 -60.00
C VAL A 146 -8.55 -35.33 -59.79
N PHE A 147 -7.69 -35.89 -58.92
CA PHE A 147 -6.49 -35.21 -58.43
C PHE A 147 -5.22 -35.63 -59.19
N ASN A 148 -4.24 -34.72 -59.26
CA ASN A 148 -2.98 -34.78 -60.03
C ASN A 148 -3.17 -34.78 -61.57
N SER A 149 -2.05 -34.77 -62.30
CA SER A 149 -2.01 -34.84 -63.77
C SER A 149 -0.79 -35.67 -64.23
N PRO A 150 -0.96 -36.92 -64.68
CA PRO A 150 -2.23 -37.64 -64.89
C PRO A 150 -3.00 -37.86 -63.59
N THR A 151 -4.32 -37.99 -63.70
CA THR A 151 -5.18 -38.16 -62.54
C THR A 151 -4.97 -39.52 -61.88
N LEU A 152 -5.04 -39.57 -60.56
CA LEU A 152 -4.88 -40.80 -59.78
C LEU A 152 -6.24 -41.39 -59.38
N ASP A 153 -6.28 -42.73 -59.30
CA ASP A 153 -7.42 -43.50 -58.78
C ASP A 153 -7.04 -44.13 -57.43
N ASN A 154 -8.01 -44.33 -56.55
CA ASN A 154 -7.83 -45.04 -55.29
C ASN A 154 -7.65 -46.54 -55.56
N ILE A 155 -6.45 -47.05 -55.30
CA ILE A 155 -6.08 -48.43 -55.60
C ILE A 155 -5.20 -49.03 -54.50
N ILE A 156 -5.23 -50.35 -54.40
CA ILE A 156 -4.20 -51.15 -53.73
C ILE A 156 -3.48 -52.02 -54.76
N VAL A 157 -2.22 -52.37 -54.50
CA VAL A 157 -1.41 -53.23 -55.38
C VAL A 157 -1.23 -54.59 -54.72
N GLN A 158 -1.67 -55.64 -55.41
CA GLN A 158 -1.60 -57.03 -54.93
C GLN A 158 -1.09 -57.94 -56.06
N GLY A 159 0.02 -58.65 -55.82
CA GLY A 159 0.66 -59.50 -56.82
C GLY A 159 1.09 -58.75 -58.08
N GLY A 160 1.39 -57.44 -57.95
CA GLY A 160 1.75 -56.57 -59.07
C GLY A 160 0.57 -56.10 -59.93
N LEU A 161 -0.68 -56.34 -59.49
CA LEU A 161 -1.88 -55.84 -60.15
C LEU A 161 -2.55 -54.75 -59.30
N SER A 162 -3.05 -53.71 -59.96
CA SER A 162 -3.87 -52.69 -59.32
C SER A 162 -5.28 -53.24 -59.10
N VAL A 163 -5.80 -53.07 -57.88
CA VAL A 163 -7.17 -53.39 -57.49
C VAL A 163 -7.82 -52.08 -57.06
N GLY A 164 -8.74 -51.57 -57.87
CA GLY A 164 -9.49 -50.34 -57.59
C GLY A 164 -10.97 -50.61 -57.30
N ALA A 165 -11.78 -49.54 -57.23
CA ALA A 165 -13.21 -49.64 -56.97
C ALA A 165 -13.96 -50.54 -57.97
N ASN A 166 -13.57 -50.47 -59.25
CA ASN A 166 -14.13 -51.30 -60.32
C ASN A 166 -13.80 -52.80 -60.18
N ASP A 167 -12.74 -53.12 -59.43
CA ASP A 167 -12.28 -54.49 -59.18
C ASP A 167 -12.81 -55.06 -57.86
N GLY A 168 -13.64 -54.29 -57.14
CA GLY A 168 -14.31 -54.70 -55.90
C GLY A 168 -13.71 -54.13 -54.61
N LEU A 169 -12.76 -53.18 -54.69
CA LEU A 169 -12.29 -52.43 -53.54
C LEU A 169 -13.40 -51.49 -53.04
N LEU A 170 -13.86 -51.66 -51.81
CA LEU A 170 -14.85 -50.74 -51.24
C LEU A 170 -14.16 -49.47 -50.74
N LEU A 171 -14.66 -48.31 -51.15
CA LEU A 171 -14.21 -47.00 -50.66
C LEU A 171 -15.25 -46.49 -49.66
N ILE A 172 -14.85 -46.31 -48.41
CA ILE A 172 -15.71 -45.84 -47.32
C ILE A 172 -15.22 -44.45 -46.90
N ASP A 173 -15.98 -43.45 -47.30
CA ASP A 173 -15.73 -42.05 -46.95
C ASP A 173 -15.85 -41.82 -45.43
N GLY A 174 -15.16 -40.79 -44.96
CA GLY A 174 -15.23 -40.34 -43.57
C GLY A 174 -15.92 -38.99 -43.47
N THR A 175 -16.20 -38.57 -42.25
CA THR A 175 -16.74 -37.23 -41.96
C THR A 175 -15.90 -36.48 -40.96
N VAL A 176 -15.91 -35.16 -41.07
CA VAL A 176 -15.33 -34.24 -40.09
C VAL A 176 -16.46 -33.37 -39.56
N THR A 177 -16.72 -33.45 -38.26
CA THR A 177 -17.66 -32.54 -37.59
C THR A 177 -16.91 -31.49 -36.78
N ILE A 178 -17.16 -30.21 -37.08
CA ILE A 178 -16.65 -29.05 -36.37
C ILE A 178 -17.77 -28.55 -35.45
N SER A 179 -17.58 -28.72 -34.15
CA SER A 179 -18.48 -28.23 -33.12
C SER A 179 -18.11 -26.81 -32.66
N PRO A 180 -19.08 -26.02 -32.16
CA PRO A 180 -18.79 -24.72 -31.58
C PRO A 180 -17.84 -24.88 -30.37
N PRO A 181 -16.76 -24.08 -30.28
CA PRO A 181 -15.92 -24.08 -29.10
C PRO A 181 -16.69 -23.47 -27.91
N PRO A 182 -16.26 -23.73 -26.65
CA PRO A 182 -16.67 -22.89 -25.53
C PRO A 182 -16.42 -21.40 -25.83
N PRO A 183 -17.14 -20.47 -25.17
CA PRO A 183 -16.86 -19.06 -25.33
C PRO A 183 -15.45 -18.73 -24.83
N ASP A 184 -14.67 -18.01 -25.63
CA ASP A 184 -13.44 -17.38 -25.15
C ASP A 184 -13.79 -16.27 -24.15
N SER A 185 -12.96 -16.07 -23.14
CA SER A 185 -13.19 -15.05 -22.12
C SER A 185 -11.93 -14.26 -21.79
N LEU A 186 -12.13 -12.97 -21.53
CA LEU A 186 -11.12 -12.06 -21.02
C LEU A 186 -11.60 -11.51 -19.68
N ARG A 187 -10.88 -11.83 -18.60
CA ARG A 187 -11.19 -11.32 -17.26
C ARG A 187 -10.03 -10.53 -16.67
N ILE A 188 -10.37 -9.56 -15.84
CA ILE A 188 -9.41 -8.87 -14.98
C ILE A 188 -9.45 -9.54 -13.60
N GLU A 189 -8.30 -9.95 -13.09
CA GLU A 189 -8.19 -10.44 -11.72
C GLU A 189 -8.25 -9.27 -10.72
N ASN A 190 -8.87 -9.50 -9.56
CA ASN A 190 -8.92 -8.51 -8.50
C ASN A 190 -7.50 -8.25 -7.95
N GLY A 191 -7.13 -6.97 -7.89
CA GLY A 191 -5.88 -6.50 -7.28
C GLY A 191 -6.14 -5.70 -6.02
N SER A 192 -5.06 -5.42 -5.29
CA SER A 192 -5.08 -4.55 -4.12
C SER A 192 -3.78 -3.77 -3.98
N VAL A 193 -3.85 -2.57 -3.42
CA VAL A 193 -2.71 -1.69 -3.18
C VAL A 193 -2.96 -0.85 -1.92
N LEU A 194 -1.91 -0.50 -1.18
CA LEU A 194 -2.04 0.42 -0.04
C LEU A 194 -2.39 1.83 -0.55
N ALA A 195 -3.35 2.48 0.09
CA ALA A 195 -3.71 3.88 -0.17
C ALA A 195 -2.77 4.84 0.58
N ASP A 196 -1.46 4.73 0.33
CA ASP A 196 -0.38 5.52 0.96
C ASP A 196 0.19 6.62 0.03
N GLY A 197 -0.33 6.71 -1.20
CA GLY A 197 0.13 7.64 -2.24
C GLY A 197 1.44 7.26 -2.91
N MET A 198 2.05 6.11 -2.58
CA MET A 198 3.34 5.66 -3.12
C MET A 198 3.30 4.24 -3.68
N SER A 199 2.43 3.38 -3.14
CA SER A 199 2.31 1.97 -3.51
C SER A 199 1.68 1.80 -4.89
N ILE A 200 2.12 0.76 -5.59
CA ILE A 200 1.60 0.35 -6.91
C ILE A 200 1.16 -1.11 -6.82
N GLY A 201 -0.10 -1.38 -7.15
CA GLY A 201 -0.67 -2.73 -7.17
C GLY A 201 -0.93 -3.22 -8.58
N ASP A 202 -0.92 -4.54 -8.74
CA ASP A 202 -1.06 -5.21 -10.03
C ASP A 202 -2.47 -5.79 -10.19
N ALA A 203 -3.03 -5.63 -11.39
CA ALA A 203 -4.24 -6.31 -11.86
C ALA A 203 -3.91 -7.10 -13.12
N ARG A 204 -3.99 -8.44 -13.03
CA ARG A 204 -3.65 -9.33 -14.15
C ARG A 204 -4.81 -9.46 -15.12
N VAL A 205 -4.51 -9.42 -16.41
CA VAL A 205 -5.46 -9.76 -17.47
C VAL A 205 -5.29 -11.22 -17.83
N LEU A 206 -6.37 -11.98 -17.71
CA LEU A 206 -6.41 -13.42 -17.89
C LEU A 206 -7.29 -13.76 -19.09
N LEU A 207 -6.77 -14.57 -20.01
CA LEU A 207 -7.42 -14.99 -21.24
C LEU A 207 -7.68 -16.50 -21.21
N SER A 208 -8.93 -16.89 -21.42
CA SER A 208 -9.28 -18.27 -21.76
C SER A 208 -9.62 -18.34 -23.24
N ASN A 209 -8.83 -19.07 -24.02
CA ASN A 209 -8.92 -19.15 -25.48
C ASN A 209 -9.15 -20.59 -25.91
N SER A 210 -10.41 -21.03 -25.91
CA SER A 210 -10.82 -22.36 -26.36
C SER A 210 -11.06 -22.46 -27.86
N SER A 211 -11.20 -21.33 -28.57
CA SER A 211 -11.30 -21.31 -30.04
C SER A 211 -10.01 -21.73 -30.75
N GLY A 212 -8.85 -21.61 -30.09
CA GLY A 212 -7.54 -22.01 -30.62
C GLY A 212 -6.37 -21.14 -30.14
N PRO A 213 -5.14 -21.39 -30.63
CA PRO A 213 -3.95 -20.60 -30.32
C PRO A 213 -4.08 -19.15 -30.80
N VAL A 214 -3.75 -18.20 -29.93
CA VAL A 214 -3.94 -16.77 -30.17
C VAL A 214 -2.67 -16.18 -30.77
N GLN A 215 -2.80 -15.46 -31.89
CA GLN A 215 -1.70 -14.84 -32.66
C GLN A 215 -1.48 -13.36 -32.29
N GLY A 216 -2.44 -12.76 -31.58
CA GLY A 216 -2.41 -11.38 -31.16
C GLY A 216 -3.72 -10.98 -30.47
N PHE A 217 -3.72 -9.83 -29.80
CA PHE A 217 -4.88 -9.33 -29.09
C PHE A 217 -4.88 -7.81 -28.98
N VAL A 218 -6.06 -7.25 -28.77
CA VAL A 218 -6.28 -5.86 -28.34
C VAL A 218 -7.09 -5.92 -27.05
N ILE A 219 -6.62 -5.22 -26.03
CA ILE A 219 -7.27 -5.12 -24.72
C ILE A 219 -7.49 -3.66 -24.40
N ALA A 220 -8.70 -3.33 -23.96
CA ALA A 220 -9.13 -2.01 -23.55
C ALA A 220 -9.86 -2.13 -22.21
N VAL A 221 -9.29 -1.52 -21.17
CA VAL A 221 -9.83 -1.55 -19.79
C VAL A 221 -10.06 -0.13 -19.31
N ALA A 222 -11.24 0.12 -18.74
CA ALA A 222 -11.61 1.40 -18.12
C ALA A 222 -11.64 1.29 -16.59
N HIS A 223 -11.36 2.41 -15.92
CA HIS A 223 -11.44 2.58 -14.46
C HIS A 223 -11.93 3.98 -14.09
N GLY A 224 -12.29 4.19 -12.82
CA GLY A 224 -12.59 5.53 -12.29
C GLY A 224 -11.33 6.39 -12.22
N GLY A 225 -11.24 7.44 -13.04
CA GLY A 225 -10.05 8.31 -13.10
C GLY A 225 -9.86 9.24 -11.90
N ASP A 226 -10.92 9.50 -11.14
CA ASP A 226 -10.84 10.24 -9.88
C ASP A 226 -10.27 9.36 -8.74
N GLU A 227 -10.43 8.04 -8.84
CA GLU A 227 -10.11 7.07 -7.79
C GLU A 227 -8.73 6.43 -7.99
N LEU A 228 -8.41 6.07 -9.23
CA LEU A 228 -7.18 5.38 -9.61
C LEU A 228 -6.40 6.11 -10.70
N THR A 229 -5.09 5.90 -10.70
CA THR A 229 -4.22 6.20 -11.84
C THR A 229 -3.59 4.91 -12.37
N LEU A 230 -3.73 4.64 -13.67
CA LEU A 230 -3.00 3.59 -14.36
C LEU A 230 -1.56 4.06 -14.61
N GLN A 231 -0.61 3.45 -13.91
CA GLN A 231 0.82 3.80 -13.96
C GLN A 231 1.52 3.16 -15.15
N GLU A 232 1.20 1.90 -15.43
CA GLU A 232 1.88 1.09 -16.44
C GLU A 232 0.99 -0.06 -16.93
N ILE A 233 1.15 -0.44 -18.19
CA ILE A 233 0.74 -1.76 -18.69
C ILE A 233 2.02 -2.50 -19.06
N THR A 234 2.26 -3.66 -18.47
CA THR A 234 3.48 -4.45 -18.69
C THR A 234 3.16 -5.88 -19.10
N LEU A 235 4.03 -6.43 -19.95
CA LEU A 235 4.01 -7.85 -20.32
C LEU A 235 5.00 -8.69 -19.51
N VAL A 236 5.82 -8.07 -18.66
CA VAL A 236 6.84 -8.77 -17.87
C VAL A 236 6.20 -9.82 -16.96
N GLY A 237 6.70 -11.05 -17.03
CA GLY A 237 6.19 -12.20 -16.28
C GLY A 237 4.90 -12.81 -16.84
N THR A 238 4.43 -12.37 -18.01
CA THR A 238 3.25 -12.92 -18.67
C THR A 238 3.61 -14.05 -19.63
N LEU A 239 2.61 -14.84 -20.03
CA LEU A 239 2.77 -15.82 -21.10
C LEU A 239 3.07 -15.14 -22.45
N THR A 240 2.59 -13.91 -22.65
CA THR A 240 2.83 -13.12 -23.86
C THR A 240 4.31 -12.78 -24.03
N GLU A 241 5.00 -12.37 -22.96
CA GLU A 241 6.46 -12.21 -22.98
C GLU A 241 7.15 -13.56 -23.20
N ALA A 242 6.69 -14.63 -22.53
CA ALA A 242 7.32 -15.94 -22.59
C ALA A 242 7.28 -16.59 -23.99
N VAL A 243 6.22 -16.37 -24.76
CA VAL A 243 6.14 -16.83 -26.17
C VAL A 243 6.86 -15.90 -27.15
N GLY A 244 7.30 -14.72 -26.68
CA GLY A 244 8.07 -13.75 -27.46
C GLY A 244 7.21 -12.87 -28.35
N ASN A 245 6.45 -11.94 -27.78
CA ASN A 245 5.75 -10.94 -28.59
C ASN A 245 6.72 -10.07 -29.41
N GLU A 246 6.37 -9.79 -30.66
CA GLU A 246 7.22 -9.04 -31.58
C GLU A 246 6.76 -7.61 -31.84
N PHE A 247 5.48 -7.33 -31.59
CA PHE A 247 4.91 -5.99 -31.68
C PHE A 247 3.99 -5.72 -30.50
N GLU A 248 4.18 -4.58 -29.86
CA GLU A 248 3.31 -4.09 -28.80
C GLU A 248 3.11 -2.57 -28.92
N VAL A 249 1.91 -2.12 -28.59
CA VAL A 249 1.60 -0.69 -28.42
C VAL A 249 0.71 -0.54 -27.21
N THR A 250 1.15 0.28 -26.27
CA THR A 250 0.40 0.64 -25.05
C THR A 250 0.03 2.12 -25.07
N ASN A 251 -1.17 2.45 -24.61
CA ASN A 251 -1.59 3.83 -24.36
C ASN A 251 -2.27 3.89 -23.00
N LEU A 252 -1.91 4.91 -22.21
CA LEU A 252 -2.48 5.18 -20.89
C LEU A 252 -3.37 6.42 -20.98
N TYR A 253 -4.51 6.37 -20.31
CA TYR A 253 -5.49 7.45 -20.25
C TYR A 253 -5.86 7.69 -18.78
N ALA A 254 -6.53 8.81 -18.51
CA ALA A 254 -6.97 9.13 -17.15
C ALA A 254 -8.02 8.14 -16.62
N ASP A 255 -8.83 7.56 -17.50
CA ASP A 255 -9.94 6.66 -17.17
C ASP A 255 -9.75 5.24 -17.74
N GLY A 256 -8.52 4.85 -18.09
CA GLY A 256 -8.24 3.52 -18.59
C GLY A 256 -6.90 3.34 -19.30
N GLY A 257 -6.75 2.19 -19.94
CA GLY A 257 -5.59 1.85 -20.75
C GLY A 257 -5.92 0.90 -21.88
N THR A 258 -5.08 0.93 -22.91
CA THR A 258 -5.18 0.01 -24.05
C THR A 258 -3.83 -0.61 -24.34
N ILE A 259 -3.83 -1.89 -24.70
CA ILE A 259 -2.66 -2.58 -25.25
C ILE A 259 -3.06 -3.38 -26.49
N GLY A 260 -2.26 -3.27 -27.54
CA GLY A 260 -2.34 -4.12 -28.74
C GLY A 260 -1.05 -4.92 -28.89
N VAL A 261 -1.17 -6.23 -29.13
CA VAL A 261 -0.03 -7.13 -29.28
C VAL A 261 -0.19 -7.99 -30.54
N VAL A 262 0.90 -8.17 -31.28
CA VAL A 262 1.04 -9.18 -32.34
C VAL A 262 2.27 -10.02 -32.03
N LEU A 263 2.10 -11.35 -32.03
CA LEU A 263 3.14 -12.27 -31.57
C LEU A 263 4.18 -12.57 -32.65
N ASP A 264 3.75 -12.74 -33.90
CA ASP A 264 4.61 -13.04 -35.05
C ASP A 264 4.38 -11.99 -36.14
N PHE A 265 5.20 -10.93 -36.13
CA PHE A 265 5.07 -9.76 -37.00
C PHE A 265 6.30 -9.52 -37.88
N GLN A 266 7.47 -9.97 -37.46
CA GLN A 266 8.76 -9.75 -38.10
C GLN A 266 9.24 -11.01 -38.83
N PRO A 267 9.78 -10.90 -40.06
CA PRO A 267 10.43 -12.03 -40.71
C PRO A 267 11.69 -12.51 -39.97
N PRO A 268 11.98 -13.82 -39.91
CA PRO A 268 11.17 -14.92 -40.44
C PRO A 268 9.95 -15.19 -39.56
N PHE A 269 8.80 -15.49 -40.18
CA PHE A 269 7.58 -15.82 -39.43
C PHE A 269 7.70 -17.21 -38.80
N GLU A 270 7.89 -17.28 -37.47
CA GLU A 270 8.14 -18.53 -36.74
C GLU A 270 6.86 -19.17 -36.18
N GLY A 271 5.72 -18.49 -36.28
CA GLY A 271 4.41 -18.99 -35.85
C GLY A 271 4.15 -18.88 -34.35
N GLN A 272 4.73 -17.88 -33.67
CA GLN A 272 4.53 -17.66 -32.24
C GLN A 272 3.06 -17.44 -31.92
N THR A 273 2.53 -18.21 -30.97
CA THR A 273 1.15 -18.11 -30.50
C THR A 273 1.07 -18.31 -29.00
N ILE A 274 0.08 -17.69 -28.37
CA ILE A 274 -0.33 -18.06 -27.02
C ILE A 274 -1.13 -19.37 -27.15
N PRO A 275 -0.69 -20.47 -26.50
CA PRO A 275 -1.37 -21.75 -26.60
C PRO A 275 -2.80 -21.69 -26.05
N THR A 276 -3.66 -22.58 -26.56
CA THR A 276 -5.00 -22.83 -25.98
C THR A 276 -4.89 -23.12 -24.49
N GLY A 277 -5.66 -22.40 -23.67
CA GLY A 277 -5.63 -22.55 -22.23
C GLY A 277 -6.76 -21.82 -21.51
N THR A 278 -6.76 -21.93 -20.19
CA THR A 278 -7.68 -21.25 -19.29
C THR A 278 -6.89 -20.30 -18.41
N ASP A 279 -7.38 -19.07 -18.25
CA ASP A 279 -6.74 -18.02 -17.45
C ASP A 279 -5.25 -17.80 -17.77
N ASN A 280 -4.89 -17.85 -19.05
CA ASN A 280 -3.57 -17.46 -19.50
C ASN A 280 -3.30 -16.00 -19.12
N HIS A 281 -2.28 -15.75 -18.31
CA HIS A 281 -1.89 -14.38 -17.93
C HIS A 281 -1.16 -13.71 -19.08
N ILE A 282 -1.78 -12.69 -19.69
CA ILE A 282 -1.31 -12.09 -20.95
C ILE A 282 -0.89 -10.62 -20.84
N ALA A 283 -1.30 -9.91 -19.79
CA ALA A 283 -0.87 -8.55 -19.50
C ALA A 283 -1.07 -8.23 -18.01
N THR A 284 -0.35 -7.24 -17.49
CA THR A 284 -0.54 -6.71 -16.13
C THR A 284 -0.75 -5.20 -16.20
N TYR A 285 -1.86 -4.72 -15.65
CA TYR A 285 -2.16 -3.31 -15.49
C TYR A 285 -1.80 -2.90 -14.06
N ARG A 286 -1.01 -1.84 -13.89
CA ARG A 286 -0.44 -1.45 -12.60
C ARG A 286 -1.00 -0.12 -12.15
N TYR A 287 -1.61 -0.07 -10.97
CA TYR A 287 -2.39 1.07 -10.49
C TYR A 287 -1.86 1.62 -9.18
N SER A 288 -2.03 2.94 -8.98
CA SER A 288 -1.93 3.59 -7.67
C SER A 288 -3.27 4.21 -7.30
N CYS A 289 -3.53 4.35 -6.00
CA CYS A 289 -4.67 5.11 -5.49
C CYS A 289 -4.40 6.61 -5.56
N ASN A 290 -5.39 7.40 -5.97
CA ASN A 290 -5.25 8.85 -6.06
C ASN A 290 -5.35 9.53 -4.69
N GLY A 291 -6.08 8.94 -3.75
CA GLY A 291 -6.24 9.43 -2.38
C GLY A 291 -5.53 8.56 -1.35
N ILE A 292 -5.06 9.20 -0.28
CA ILE A 292 -4.65 8.49 0.93
C ILE A 292 -5.91 8.19 1.74
N ILE A 293 -6.04 6.96 2.24
CA ILE A 293 -7.19 6.53 3.05
C ILE A 293 -6.66 6.07 4.40
N TYR A 294 -7.12 6.71 5.47
CA TYR A 294 -6.74 6.37 6.83
C TYR A 294 -7.85 5.59 7.54
N LEU A 295 -7.49 4.62 8.37
CA LEU A 295 -8.43 3.98 9.28
C LEU A 295 -9.06 5.05 10.22
N PRO A 296 -10.36 4.96 10.55
CA PRO A 296 -11.26 3.81 10.33
C PRO A 296 -12.07 3.86 9.03
N ASP A 297 -11.73 4.73 8.08
CA ASP A 297 -12.42 4.73 6.79
C ASP A 297 -12.24 3.38 6.09
N SER A 298 -13.26 2.97 5.34
CA SER A 298 -13.27 1.68 4.66
C SER A 298 -12.45 1.72 3.37
N ASP A 299 -11.89 0.56 3.00
CA ASP A 299 -11.22 0.36 1.72
C ASP A 299 -12.09 0.84 0.54
N LEU A 300 -11.46 1.47 -0.45
CA LEU A 300 -12.12 1.91 -1.68
C LEU A 300 -11.94 0.85 -2.76
N VAL A 301 -13.04 0.28 -3.24
CA VAL A 301 -13.05 -0.74 -4.32
C VAL A 301 -13.47 -0.10 -5.63
N THR A 302 -12.55 -0.04 -6.59
CA THR A 302 -12.80 0.55 -7.91
C THR A 302 -12.89 -0.54 -8.98
N PRO A 303 -13.97 -0.63 -9.78
CA PRO A 303 -14.07 -1.60 -10.87
C PRO A 303 -13.04 -1.37 -11.98
N LEU A 304 -12.43 -2.46 -12.46
CA LEU A 304 -11.60 -2.49 -13.66
C LEU A 304 -12.38 -3.22 -14.76
N THR A 305 -12.90 -2.45 -15.72
CA THR A 305 -13.90 -2.93 -16.67
C THR A 305 -13.31 -3.07 -18.06
N PRO A 306 -13.08 -4.28 -18.58
CA PRO A 306 -12.83 -4.46 -20.01
C PRO A 306 -14.03 -3.95 -20.80
N ILE A 307 -13.80 -3.02 -21.72
CA ILE A 307 -14.88 -2.30 -22.40
C ILE A 307 -14.57 -2.08 -23.88
N ASN A 308 -15.61 -2.24 -24.70
CA ASN A 308 -15.53 -2.07 -26.15
C ASN A 308 -16.02 -0.69 -26.56
N SER A 309 -15.44 -0.12 -27.62
CA SER A 309 -15.85 1.14 -28.24
C SER A 309 -15.93 2.33 -27.24
N TYR A 310 -15.02 2.36 -26.26
CA TYR A 310 -15.02 3.39 -25.20
C TYR A 310 -13.71 4.17 -25.11
N ILE A 311 -12.57 3.49 -25.23
CA ILE A 311 -11.23 4.06 -25.06
C ILE A 311 -10.36 3.82 -26.30
N GLY A 312 -9.46 4.75 -26.60
CA GLY A 312 -8.66 4.76 -27.83
C GLY A 312 -9.10 5.78 -28.88
N ASP A 313 -8.19 6.17 -29.78
CA ASP A 313 -8.49 6.94 -30.99
C ASP A 313 -7.82 6.30 -32.23
N PRO A 314 -8.56 5.57 -33.08
CA PRO A 314 -10.01 5.30 -32.98
C PRO A 314 -10.35 4.44 -31.77
N LEU A 315 -11.62 4.47 -31.35
CA LEU A 315 -12.13 3.64 -30.26
C LEU A 315 -11.86 2.16 -30.54
N LEU A 316 -11.32 1.45 -29.55
CA LEU A 316 -10.90 0.07 -29.67
C LEU A 316 -11.92 -0.89 -29.06
N ASP A 317 -11.96 -2.10 -29.61
CA ASP A 317 -12.72 -3.23 -29.06
C ASP A 317 -11.72 -4.28 -28.53
N ASN A 318 -12.11 -4.98 -27.47
CA ASN A 318 -11.39 -6.15 -26.98
C ASN A 318 -11.55 -7.29 -27.99
N VAL A 319 -10.43 -7.71 -28.58
CA VAL A 319 -10.38 -8.69 -29.67
C VAL A 319 -9.18 -9.60 -29.49
N ILE A 320 -9.35 -10.89 -29.79
CA ILE A 320 -8.26 -11.84 -29.97
C ILE A 320 -8.20 -12.30 -31.41
N VAL A 321 -7.00 -12.65 -31.90
CA VAL A 321 -6.80 -13.18 -33.25
C VAL A 321 -6.48 -14.66 -33.16
N VAL A 322 -7.32 -15.51 -33.77
CA VAL A 322 -7.15 -16.97 -33.80
C VAL A 322 -7.30 -17.43 -35.24
N GLY A 323 -6.29 -18.10 -35.79
CA GLY A 323 -6.31 -18.57 -37.19
C GLY A 323 -6.55 -17.46 -38.22
N GLY A 324 -6.07 -16.24 -37.95
CA GLY A 324 -6.29 -15.06 -38.79
C GLY A 324 -7.68 -14.42 -38.67
N LEU A 325 -8.56 -14.94 -37.81
CA LEU A 325 -9.89 -14.40 -37.56
C LEU A 325 -9.90 -13.53 -36.30
N SER A 326 -10.59 -12.39 -36.36
CA SER A 326 -10.85 -11.55 -35.19
C SER A 326 -12.07 -12.06 -34.43
N LEU A 327 -11.87 -12.43 -33.16
CA LEU A 327 -12.91 -12.93 -32.26
C LEU A 327 -13.09 -11.98 -31.07
N SER A 328 -14.34 -11.80 -30.64
CA SER A 328 -14.66 -11.00 -29.45
C SER A 328 -14.88 -11.93 -28.25
N PRO A 329 -13.97 -11.97 -27.27
CA PRO A 329 -14.16 -12.76 -26.07
C PRO A 329 -15.29 -12.16 -25.20
N SER A 330 -15.89 -12.97 -24.34
CA SER A 330 -16.74 -12.45 -23.26
C SER A 330 -15.89 -11.68 -22.25
N LEU A 331 -16.41 -10.56 -21.76
CA LEU A 331 -15.66 -9.65 -20.88
C LEU A 331 -16.13 -9.78 -19.44
N GLU A 332 -15.18 -9.97 -18.53
CA GLU A 332 -15.43 -10.05 -17.09
C GLU A 332 -14.60 -9.01 -16.33
N ALA A 333 -15.28 -8.11 -15.62
CA ALA A 333 -14.62 -7.07 -14.85
C ALA A 333 -13.99 -7.64 -13.57
N GLY A 334 -12.88 -7.03 -13.17
CA GLY A 334 -12.27 -7.19 -11.85
C GLY A 334 -12.39 -5.90 -11.05
N SER A 335 -11.60 -5.78 -9.99
CA SER A 335 -11.49 -4.54 -9.22
C SER A 335 -10.08 -4.30 -8.71
N MET A 336 -9.74 -3.05 -8.46
CA MET A 336 -8.58 -2.66 -7.64
C MET A 336 -9.09 -2.15 -6.30
N THR A 337 -8.58 -2.73 -5.21
CA THR A 337 -8.90 -2.29 -3.85
C THR A 337 -7.78 -1.42 -3.30
N CYS A 338 -8.11 -0.17 -2.99
CA CYS A 338 -7.28 0.75 -2.22
C CYS A 338 -7.48 0.48 -0.73
N ILE A 339 -6.48 -0.15 -0.10
CA ILE A 339 -6.50 -0.58 1.30
C ILE A 339 -6.18 0.62 2.20
N ALA A 340 -7.03 0.88 3.19
CA ALA A 340 -6.78 1.92 4.18
C ALA A 340 -5.54 1.62 5.03
N ILE A 341 -4.79 2.66 5.39
CA ILE A 341 -3.59 2.58 6.23
C ILE A 341 -3.83 3.18 7.61
N GLU A 342 -2.97 2.85 8.57
CA GLU A 342 -3.00 3.54 9.88
C GLU A 342 -2.67 5.03 9.69
N PRO A 343 -3.39 5.94 10.37
CA PRO A 343 -3.01 7.34 10.40
C PRO A 343 -1.60 7.51 11.00
N PRO A 344 -0.86 8.54 10.60
CA PRO A 344 0.35 8.90 11.33
C PRO A 344 -0.01 9.19 12.80
N PRO A 345 0.89 8.89 13.76
CA PRO A 345 0.68 9.26 15.15
C PRO A 345 0.45 10.78 15.27
N GLU A 346 -0.54 11.19 16.04
CA GLU A 346 -0.80 12.59 16.34
C GLU A 346 0.08 12.99 17.53
N HIS A 347 1.01 13.93 17.33
CA HIS A 347 1.80 14.46 18.45
C HIS A 347 1.08 15.67 19.05
N ASN A 348 0.26 15.42 20.07
CA ASN A 348 -0.58 16.44 20.71
C ASN A 348 -0.13 16.76 22.15
N THR A 349 1.06 16.30 22.55
CA THR A 349 1.68 16.65 23.82
C THR A 349 1.81 18.18 23.96
N ILE A 350 1.55 18.69 25.17
CA ILE A 350 1.79 20.08 25.54
C ILE A 350 2.73 20.08 26.74
N MET A 351 3.83 20.83 26.65
CA MET A 351 4.73 21.12 27.76
C MET A 351 4.57 22.57 28.19
N THR A 352 4.31 22.79 29.48
CA THR A 352 4.07 24.13 30.04
C THR A 352 5.07 24.43 31.14
N ALA A 353 5.69 25.60 31.11
CA ALA A 353 6.42 26.17 32.24
C ALA A 353 5.50 27.15 32.99
N LYS A 354 5.52 27.13 34.32
CA LYS A 354 4.73 28.01 35.18
C LYS A 354 5.58 28.56 36.30
N ILE A 355 5.37 29.82 36.66
CA ILE A 355 6.03 30.45 37.78
C ILE A 355 5.01 30.81 38.86
N ASP A 356 5.40 30.63 40.11
CA ASP A 356 4.62 31.04 41.28
C ASP A 356 5.55 31.67 42.33
N PHE A 357 5.14 32.82 42.86
CA PHE A 357 5.79 33.50 43.99
C PHE A 357 4.79 33.50 45.15
N GLU A 358 5.24 33.19 46.37
CA GLU A 358 4.38 32.88 47.54
C GLU A 358 3.45 34.03 48.01
N GLU A 359 3.46 35.19 47.35
CA GLU A 359 2.71 36.42 47.67
C GLU A 359 1.70 36.79 46.56
N ASP A 360 0.69 35.92 46.36
CA ASP A 360 -0.66 36.16 45.83
C ASP A 360 -0.89 37.01 44.54
N THR A 361 0.12 37.29 43.72
CA THR A 361 -0.08 37.98 42.43
C THR A 361 0.76 37.41 41.30
N GLY A 362 0.33 36.28 40.73
CA GLY A 362 0.74 35.86 39.39
C GLY A 362 2.25 35.74 39.19
N ASN A 363 2.76 36.30 38.09
CA ASN A 363 4.18 36.25 37.73
C ASN A 363 4.94 37.53 38.08
N TYR A 364 4.48 38.29 39.07
CA TYR A 364 5.15 39.51 39.53
C TYR A 364 6.12 39.19 40.66
N ALA A 365 7.31 39.79 40.63
CA ALA A 365 8.33 39.59 41.66
C ALA A 365 9.19 40.84 41.88
N TYR A 366 9.79 40.96 43.07
CA TYR A 366 10.78 42.00 43.39
C TYR A 366 12.20 41.46 43.33
N HIS A 367 13.19 42.36 43.30
CA HIS A 367 14.61 42.00 43.32
C HIS A 367 14.94 41.12 44.54
N GLY A 368 15.73 40.07 44.31
CA GLY A 368 16.12 39.11 45.33
C GLY A 368 15.02 38.15 45.79
N GLN A 369 13.79 38.26 45.26
CA GLN A 369 12.72 37.33 45.59
C GLN A 369 12.95 35.98 44.90
N THR A 370 12.79 34.89 45.65
CA THR A 370 12.82 33.53 45.12
C THR A 370 11.40 32.99 44.95
N GLY A 371 11.12 32.44 43.77
CA GLY A 371 9.88 31.77 43.42
C GLY A 371 10.10 30.34 42.95
N THR A 372 9.02 29.67 42.53
CA THR A 372 9.02 28.27 42.11
C THR A 372 8.65 28.13 40.63
N LEU A 373 9.62 27.74 39.80
CA LEU A 373 9.41 27.38 38.40
C LEU A 373 8.99 25.91 38.30
N SER A 374 7.80 25.65 37.76
CA SER A 374 7.19 24.32 37.62
C SER A 374 7.06 23.92 36.16
N PHE A 375 7.36 22.67 35.84
CA PHE A 375 7.15 22.09 34.52
C PHE A 375 5.96 21.14 34.56
N CYS A 376 5.03 21.28 33.63
CA CYS A 376 3.86 20.42 33.50
C CYS A 376 3.77 19.83 32.10
N TYR A 377 3.06 18.71 31.98
CA TYR A 377 2.66 18.17 30.68
C TYR A 377 1.16 17.84 30.62
N SER A 378 0.63 17.78 29.41
CA SER A 378 -0.64 17.11 29.12
C SER A 378 -0.57 16.41 27.77
N ASP A 379 -1.16 15.23 27.68
CA ASP A 379 -1.23 14.42 26.47
C ASP A 379 -2.44 13.48 26.57
N PRO A 380 -3.53 13.67 25.79
CA PRO A 380 -4.78 12.95 26.01
C PRO A 380 -4.75 11.45 25.66
N ASP A 381 -3.78 10.96 24.88
CA ASP A 381 -3.80 9.61 24.32
C ASP A 381 -2.46 8.85 24.36
N ASP A 382 -1.32 9.51 24.59
CA ASP A 382 -0.02 8.85 24.63
C ASP A 382 0.52 8.56 26.05
N GLU A 383 1.19 7.41 26.18
CA GLU A 383 1.97 7.04 27.37
C GLU A 383 3.43 7.48 27.18
N ILE A 384 3.88 8.45 27.99
CA ILE A 384 5.24 9.03 27.84
C ILE A 384 6.25 8.22 28.65
N GLN A 385 7.30 7.70 28.01
CA GLN A 385 8.34 6.90 28.68
C GLN A 385 9.47 7.75 29.28
N GLY A 386 9.62 8.99 28.82
CA GLY A 386 10.64 9.91 29.30
C GLY A 386 10.57 11.26 28.62
N VAL A 387 11.24 12.24 29.19
CA VAL A 387 11.30 13.61 28.67
C VAL A 387 12.71 14.19 28.80
N THR A 388 13.08 15.04 27.85
CA THR A 388 14.17 16.00 27.98
C THR A 388 13.54 17.39 27.87
N ILE A 389 13.71 18.20 28.90
CA ILE A 389 13.26 19.58 28.95
C ILE A 389 14.50 20.46 28.90
N THR A 390 14.53 21.37 27.94
CA THR A 390 15.61 22.33 27.73
C THR A 390 14.99 23.72 27.65
N ILE A 391 15.36 24.60 28.57
CA ILE A 391 14.87 25.98 28.63
C ILE A 391 16.02 26.98 28.54
N CYS A 392 15.75 28.13 27.95
CA CYS A 392 16.53 29.35 28.11
C CYS A 392 15.76 30.34 28.98
N TYR A 393 16.47 31.09 29.82
CA TYR A 393 15.92 32.16 30.64
C TYR A 393 16.78 33.43 30.55
N ASP A 394 16.18 34.57 30.85
CA ASP A 394 16.90 35.85 30.92
C ASP A 394 17.98 35.82 32.00
N CYS A 395 19.12 36.45 31.73
CA CYS A 395 20.30 36.49 32.60
C CYS A 395 20.13 37.37 33.83
N ASP A 396 18.99 38.08 33.92
CA ASP A 396 18.53 38.77 35.12
C ASP A 396 17.75 37.85 36.07
N LEU A 397 17.75 36.54 35.82
CA LEU A 397 17.18 35.50 36.67
C LEU A 397 18.26 34.47 36.99
N THR A 398 18.30 34.00 38.23
CA THR A 398 19.16 32.89 38.67
C THR A 398 18.31 31.66 38.94
N ILE A 399 18.53 30.54 38.25
CA ILE A 399 17.94 29.25 38.65
C ILE A 399 18.85 28.56 39.67
N GLU A 400 18.32 28.25 40.85
CA GLU A 400 19.11 27.73 41.96
C GLU A 400 19.41 26.23 41.79
N GLU A 401 20.62 25.91 41.29
CA GLU A 401 21.05 24.52 41.07
C GLU A 401 20.94 23.68 42.36
N GLY A 402 20.39 22.47 42.23
CA GLY A 402 20.23 21.54 43.37
C GLY A 402 18.95 21.76 44.19
N THR A 403 18.09 22.71 43.81
CA THR A 403 16.76 22.90 44.42
C THR A 403 15.64 22.15 43.71
N PHE A 404 15.96 21.41 42.65
CA PHE A 404 14.96 20.64 41.90
C PHE A 404 14.22 19.65 42.81
N SER A 405 12.89 19.75 42.82
CA SER A 405 11.98 18.96 43.63
C SER A 405 10.96 18.24 42.75
N LEU A 406 10.62 17.03 43.17
CA LEU A 406 9.54 16.25 42.58
C LEU A 406 8.30 16.22 43.47
N GLU A 407 8.31 16.95 44.60
CA GLU A 407 7.24 16.90 45.59
C GLU A 407 5.89 17.23 44.94
N GLY A 408 4.96 16.26 45.01
CA GLY A 408 3.61 16.41 44.45
C GLY A 408 3.52 16.24 42.92
N SER A 409 4.61 15.87 42.26
CA SER A 409 4.64 15.60 40.82
C SER A 409 4.10 14.20 40.46
N ILE A 410 3.63 14.04 39.22
CA ILE A 410 3.30 12.73 38.66
C ILE A 410 4.54 11.83 38.51
N VAL A 411 5.71 12.44 38.31
CA VAL A 411 7.01 11.76 38.17
C VAL A 411 7.40 11.06 39.48
N GLU A 412 7.17 11.71 40.63
CA GLU A 412 7.32 11.09 41.96
C GLU A 412 6.34 9.92 42.17
N MET A 413 5.08 10.11 41.78
CA MET A 413 4.03 9.10 41.98
C MET A 413 4.23 7.85 41.12
N VAL A 414 4.64 8.02 39.86
CA VAL A 414 4.96 6.90 38.95
C VAL A 414 6.29 6.25 39.33
N GLY A 415 7.22 7.02 39.90
CA GLY A 415 8.50 6.54 40.39
C GLY A 415 9.56 6.48 39.30
N ALA A 416 9.95 7.64 38.76
CA ALA A 416 11.00 7.72 37.76
C ALA A 416 12.35 7.18 38.24
N GLU A 417 13.01 6.40 37.39
CA GLU A 417 14.23 5.69 37.75
C GLU A 417 15.53 6.41 37.37
N TYR A 418 15.46 7.35 36.43
CA TYR A 418 16.58 8.24 36.11
C TYR A 418 16.09 9.68 36.00
N ILE A 419 16.73 10.55 36.79
CA ILE A 419 16.47 11.98 36.81
C ILE A 419 17.80 12.69 36.91
N ASN A 420 18.02 13.67 36.06
CA ASN A 420 19.19 14.53 36.09
C ASN A 420 18.80 15.93 35.65
N HIS A 421 19.35 16.94 36.31
CA HIS A 421 19.23 18.32 35.86
C HIS A 421 20.60 18.99 35.92
N GLN A 422 20.81 19.96 35.03
CA GLN A 422 21.92 20.88 35.06
C GLN A 422 21.38 22.29 34.88
N VAL A 423 22.03 23.25 35.52
CA VAL A 423 21.80 24.68 35.30
C VAL A 423 23.10 25.29 34.84
N ASP A 424 23.06 25.98 33.71
CA ASP A 424 24.10 26.88 33.25
C ASP A 424 23.59 28.31 33.42
N ASP A 425 24.18 29.03 34.37
CA ASP A 425 23.80 30.38 34.74
C ASP A 425 24.90 31.39 34.31
N ASP A 426 25.92 30.92 33.57
CA ASP A 426 27.03 31.76 33.12
C ASP A 426 26.74 32.45 31.78
N CYS A 427 25.95 33.52 31.83
CA CYS A 427 25.69 34.36 30.66
C CYS A 427 26.92 35.13 30.12
N SER A 428 28.11 34.99 30.73
CA SER A 428 29.31 35.71 30.32
C SER A 428 29.98 35.13 29.07
N ASP A 429 29.58 33.93 28.64
CA ASP A 429 30.08 33.26 27.44
C ASP A 429 29.33 33.65 26.15
N GLY A 430 28.26 34.44 26.29
CA GLY A 430 27.46 34.98 25.19
C GLY A 430 26.16 34.21 24.93
N GLU A 431 25.81 33.27 25.79
CA GLU A 431 24.54 32.54 25.80
C GLU A 431 23.57 33.15 26.84
N SER A 432 22.28 32.78 26.74
CA SER A 432 21.29 33.04 27.80
C SER A 432 21.49 32.07 28.96
N GLY A 433 20.85 32.28 30.10
CA GLY A 433 20.78 31.24 31.12
C GLY A 433 20.10 29.98 30.55
N GLU A 434 20.63 28.80 30.83
CA GLU A 434 20.13 27.52 30.32
C GLU A 434 19.86 26.52 31.43
N MET A 435 18.78 25.75 31.32
CA MET A 435 18.55 24.59 32.18
C MET A 435 18.18 23.38 31.34
N VAL A 436 18.74 22.24 31.72
CA VAL A 436 18.46 20.93 31.13
C VAL A 436 17.91 20.02 32.21
N LEU A 437 16.81 19.35 31.95
CA LEU A 437 16.21 18.32 32.79
C LEU A 437 15.95 17.06 31.95
N ALA A 438 16.45 15.92 32.41
CA ALA A 438 16.21 14.62 31.81
C ALA A 438 15.50 13.71 32.81
N ILE A 439 14.38 13.13 32.39
CA ILE A 439 13.60 12.16 33.16
C ILE A 439 13.38 10.93 32.30
N LEU A 440 13.68 9.75 32.82
CA LEU A 440 13.39 8.47 32.20
C LEU A 440 12.76 7.56 33.25
N LEU A 441 11.59 6.99 32.92
CA LEU A 441 10.76 6.34 33.92
C LEU A 441 11.18 4.91 34.23
N ASP A 442 11.39 4.09 33.21
CA ASP A 442 11.76 2.68 33.35
C ASP A 442 13.17 2.45 32.77
N ALA A 443 14.19 2.81 33.55
CA ALA A 443 15.59 2.84 33.14
C ALA A 443 16.42 1.67 33.69
N LEU A 444 15.91 0.93 34.69
CA LEU A 444 16.64 -0.03 35.50
C LEU A 444 15.91 -1.40 35.51
N PRO A 445 16.64 -2.52 35.38
CA PRO A 445 16.01 -3.83 35.52
C PRO A 445 15.50 -4.12 36.95
N PRO A 446 14.36 -4.83 37.11
CA PRO A 446 13.50 -5.34 36.05
C PRO A 446 12.62 -4.23 35.44
N PHE A 447 12.48 -4.23 34.12
CA PHE A 447 11.64 -3.26 33.41
C PHE A 447 10.16 -3.55 33.68
N GLU A 448 9.48 -2.66 34.41
CA GLU A 448 8.08 -2.84 34.82
C GLU A 448 7.09 -2.05 33.95
N GLY A 449 7.59 -1.28 32.98
CA GLY A 449 6.81 -0.52 32.01
C GLY A 449 6.21 0.77 32.59
N GLN A 450 6.92 1.46 33.48
CA GLN A 450 6.45 2.74 34.01
C GLN A 450 6.40 3.82 32.91
N THR A 451 5.25 4.49 32.78
CA THR A 451 5.02 5.59 31.85
C THR A 451 4.27 6.73 32.56
N LEU A 452 4.39 7.96 32.05
CA LEU A 452 3.48 9.04 32.43
C LEU A 452 2.14 8.75 31.73
N PRO A 453 1.02 8.78 32.46
CA PRO A 453 -0.27 8.37 31.92
C PRO A 453 -0.89 9.43 30.99
N PRO A 454 -1.72 9.02 30.01
CA PRO A 454 -2.50 9.96 29.23
C PRO A 454 -3.41 10.82 30.12
N THR A 455 -3.43 12.13 29.88
CA THR A 455 -4.18 13.15 30.62
C THR A 455 -4.53 14.35 29.73
N SER A 456 -5.78 14.82 29.81
CA SER A 456 -6.17 16.11 29.23
C SER A 456 -5.97 17.28 30.20
N GLU A 457 -5.62 16.99 31.45
CA GLU A 457 -5.33 17.98 32.49
C GLU A 457 -3.82 18.10 32.66
N GLU A 458 -3.33 19.29 32.97
CA GLU A 458 -1.90 19.51 33.21
C GLU A 458 -1.44 18.80 34.50
N LEU A 459 -0.44 17.92 34.36
CA LEU A 459 0.19 17.25 35.48
C LEU A 459 1.63 17.77 35.69
N LEU A 460 1.96 18.06 36.94
CA LEU A 460 3.28 18.52 37.36
C LEU A 460 4.34 17.43 37.14
N LEU A 461 5.42 17.76 36.45
CA LEU A 461 6.62 16.91 36.28
C LEU A 461 7.65 17.15 37.38
N GLY A 462 7.80 18.39 37.83
CA GLY A 462 8.74 18.80 38.86
C GLY A 462 8.89 20.31 38.91
N SER A 463 9.58 20.81 39.93
CA SER A 463 9.80 22.24 40.12
C SER A 463 11.23 22.55 40.56
N ILE A 464 11.66 23.79 40.36
CA ILE A 464 12.97 24.30 40.76
C ILE A 464 12.83 25.74 41.27
N GLN A 465 13.69 26.16 42.19
CA GLN A 465 13.69 27.54 42.68
C GLN A 465 14.37 28.46 41.67
N ILE A 466 13.82 29.66 41.51
CA ILE A 466 14.34 30.72 40.64
C ILE A 466 14.29 32.05 41.37
N THR A 467 15.36 32.83 41.30
CA THR A 467 15.52 34.11 41.99
C THR A 467 15.63 35.24 40.97
N VAL A 468 15.03 36.40 41.27
CA VAL A 468 15.20 37.62 40.45
C VAL A 468 16.48 38.33 40.86
N ASP A 469 17.35 38.61 39.90
CA ASP A 469 18.63 39.27 40.18
C ASP A 469 18.45 40.78 40.40
N GLU A 470 19.37 41.37 41.17
CA GLU A 470 19.43 42.82 41.41
C GLU A 470 19.67 43.66 40.13
N THR A 471 20.09 43.02 39.03
CA THR A 471 20.31 43.67 37.74
C THR A 471 19.04 43.80 36.90
N ALA A 472 17.97 43.09 37.29
CA ALA A 472 16.76 42.99 36.48
C ALA A 472 16.06 44.34 36.28
N GLU A 473 15.77 44.69 35.02
CA GLU A 473 15.04 45.91 34.72
C GLU A 473 13.56 45.81 35.15
N CYS A 474 13.09 46.82 35.87
CA CYS A 474 11.73 46.88 36.38
C CYS A 474 10.71 47.14 35.26
N ASN A 475 9.52 46.55 35.39
CA ASN A 475 8.44 46.57 34.41
C ASN A 475 8.82 45.94 33.06
N VAL A 476 9.89 45.14 33.03
CA VAL A 476 10.31 44.32 31.89
C VAL A 476 10.03 42.85 32.22
N ALA A 477 9.49 42.12 31.25
CA ALA A 477 9.26 40.69 31.38
C ALA A 477 10.57 39.94 31.11
N GLN A 478 10.99 39.15 32.09
CA GLN A 478 12.12 38.24 32.04
C GLN A 478 11.61 36.90 31.51
N GLU A 479 11.92 36.59 30.27
CA GLU A 479 11.30 35.48 29.53
C GLU A 479 11.98 34.14 29.84
N ILE A 480 11.17 33.08 29.95
CA ILE A 480 11.60 31.69 30.16
C ILE A 480 10.96 30.84 29.06
N ASN A 481 11.77 30.41 28.10
CA ASN A 481 11.31 29.73 26.90
C ASN A 481 11.89 28.33 26.78
N PHE A 482 11.10 27.40 26.23
CA PHE A 482 11.63 26.13 25.78
C PHE A 482 12.55 26.34 24.57
N CYS A 483 13.80 25.91 24.70
CA CYS A 483 14.84 26.11 23.70
C CYS A 483 15.39 24.79 23.20
N ASP A 484 15.64 24.71 21.91
CA ASP A 484 16.32 23.59 21.29
C ASP A 484 17.74 23.98 20.89
N ASN A 485 18.60 22.97 20.71
CA ASN A 485 19.99 23.14 20.32
C ASN A 485 20.80 23.96 21.35
N ILE A 486 20.65 23.59 22.63
CA ILE A 486 21.39 24.15 23.77
C ILE A 486 22.31 23.09 24.38
N ASN A 487 23.40 23.48 25.06
CA ASN A 487 24.35 22.52 25.66
C ASN A 487 24.48 22.62 27.17
N GLY A 488 23.97 23.70 27.79
CA GLY A 488 24.37 24.22 29.10
C GLY A 488 25.83 23.91 29.42
N ASN A 489 26.10 23.38 30.62
CA ASN A 489 27.44 23.01 31.09
C ASN A 489 28.19 21.95 30.24
N GLY A 490 27.56 21.36 29.23
CA GLY A 490 28.07 20.27 28.41
C GLY A 490 28.66 20.71 27.07
N SER A 491 28.90 19.72 26.19
CA SER A 491 29.34 19.96 24.79
C SER A 491 28.43 19.29 23.76
N VAL A 492 27.32 18.72 24.21
CA VAL A 492 26.34 18.01 23.39
C VAL A 492 25.12 18.90 23.28
N MET A 493 24.69 19.17 22.06
CA MET A 493 23.45 19.92 21.80
C MET A 493 22.24 19.04 22.11
N LEU A 494 21.36 19.55 22.95
CA LEU A 494 20.15 18.92 23.43
C LEU A 494 18.92 19.65 22.90
N TYR A 495 17.80 18.95 22.93
CA TYR A 495 16.53 19.39 22.38
C TYR A 495 15.43 18.97 23.34
N ASN A 496 14.33 19.72 23.32
CA ASN A 496 13.12 19.30 24.00
C ASN A 496 12.60 18.05 23.30
N ASN A 497 12.48 16.96 24.06
CA ASN A 497 12.06 15.67 23.55
C ASN A 497 11.06 15.04 24.50
N VAL A 498 10.06 14.39 23.93
CA VAL A 498 9.20 13.43 24.62
C VAL A 498 9.44 12.07 24.00
N VAL A 499 9.47 11.02 24.81
CA VAL A 499 9.62 9.63 24.34
C VAL A 499 8.24 8.99 24.35
N ILE A 500 7.73 8.67 23.16
CA ILE A 500 6.45 7.99 22.92
C ILE A 500 6.74 6.80 22.00
N ASP A 501 6.21 5.63 22.32
CA ASP A 501 6.50 4.37 21.64
C ASP A 501 7.98 4.13 21.31
N TYR A 502 8.89 4.50 22.23
CA TYR A 502 10.35 4.42 22.06
C TYR A 502 10.94 5.28 20.93
N LEU A 503 10.17 6.24 20.43
CA LEU A 503 10.58 7.24 19.44
C LEU A 503 10.75 8.60 20.10
N SER A 504 11.69 9.40 19.59
CA SER A 504 11.86 10.79 20.01
C SER A 504 10.90 11.70 19.26
N VAL A 505 9.99 12.31 19.99
CA VAL A 505 9.01 13.28 19.49
C VAL A 505 9.46 14.68 19.89
N GLN A 506 9.61 15.57 18.90
CA GLN A 506 10.03 16.96 19.08
C GLN A 506 8.98 17.98 18.63
N ASP A 507 8.06 17.56 17.76
CA ASP A 507 6.99 18.39 17.22
C ASP A 507 5.79 18.30 18.16
N PHE A 508 5.81 19.12 19.21
CA PHE A 508 4.77 19.21 20.23
C PHE A 508 4.68 20.64 20.77
N GLU A 509 3.55 21.02 21.37
CA GLU A 509 3.32 22.39 21.83
C GLU A 509 4.14 22.70 23.09
N ARG A 510 4.72 23.90 23.14
CA ARG A 510 5.57 24.34 24.25
C ARG A 510 5.16 25.75 24.67
N ILE A 511 4.79 25.88 25.93
CA ILE A 511 4.26 27.12 26.50
C ILE A 511 5.24 27.61 27.56
N GLY A 512 6.08 28.58 27.19
CA GLY A 512 6.97 29.27 28.11
C GLY A 512 6.21 30.14 29.13
N THR A 513 6.95 30.77 30.03
CA THR A 513 6.44 31.72 31.02
C THR A 513 7.40 32.91 31.10
N SER A 514 7.02 33.96 31.82
CA SER A 514 7.92 35.07 32.11
C SER A 514 7.69 35.62 33.50
N ILE A 515 8.67 36.32 34.06
CA ILE A 515 8.61 37.00 35.35
C ILE A 515 8.61 38.50 35.09
N VAL A 516 7.63 39.24 35.62
CA VAL A 516 7.59 40.70 35.50
C VAL A 516 8.12 41.30 36.79
N VAL A 517 9.28 41.96 36.71
CA VAL A 517 9.88 42.60 37.88
C VAL A 517 9.11 43.86 38.23
N VAL A 518 8.65 43.96 39.47
CA VAL A 518 7.91 45.11 39.98
C VAL A 518 8.72 45.83 41.06
N PRO A 519 8.56 47.16 41.19
CA PRO A 519 9.17 47.91 42.28
C PRO A 519 8.75 47.32 43.64
N GLN A 520 9.73 47.08 44.51
CA GLN A 520 9.47 46.83 45.92
C GLN A 520 9.40 48.17 46.65
N GLU A 521 8.33 48.35 47.41
CA GLU A 521 8.21 49.47 48.34
C GLU A 521 9.20 49.28 49.49
N ILE A 522 10.17 50.19 49.61
CA ILE A 522 11.12 50.21 50.74
C ILE A 522 11.21 51.63 51.30
N PHE A 523 11.30 51.74 52.62
CA PHE A 523 11.33 53.01 53.35
C PHE A 523 11.95 52.87 54.75
N GLN A 524 12.28 53.99 55.39
CA GLN A 524 12.58 54.05 56.83
C GLN A 524 11.33 54.39 57.61
N ARG A 525 10.90 53.51 58.52
CA ARG A 525 9.70 53.77 59.31
C ARG A 525 9.95 54.93 60.28
N GLY A 526 9.21 56.02 60.04
CA GLY A 526 9.35 57.28 60.76
C GLY A 526 9.95 58.42 59.93
N ASP A 527 10.52 58.18 58.75
CA ASP A 527 11.03 59.22 57.84
C ASP A 527 9.92 59.78 56.95
N CYS A 528 9.00 60.54 57.55
CA CYS A 528 7.83 61.04 56.88
C CYS A 528 8.16 62.12 55.81
N ASN A 529 9.34 62.73 55.84
CA ASN A 529 9.78 63.69 54.83
C ASN A 529 10.79 63.16 53.81
N SER A 530 11.12 61.87 53.85
CA SER A 530 12.03 61.20 52.91
C SER A 530 13.34 61.97 52.76
N ASP A 531 14.06 62.19 53.87
CA ASP A 531 15.40 62.81 53.85
C ASP A 531 16.51 61.94 54.46
N ASP A 532 16.28 60.63 54.49
CA ASP A 532 17.05 59.52 55.06
C ASP A 532 17.35 59.68 56.56
N LYS A 533 16.51 60.45 57.28
CA LYS A 533 16.71 60.73 58.70
C LYS A 533 15.40 60.84 59.45
N VAL A 534 15.17 59.88 60.34
CA VAL A 534 14.11 59.97 61.35
C VAL A 534 14.49 60.96 62.46
N ASP A 535 13.99 62.19 62.39
CA ASP A 535 14.16 63.26 63.38
C ASP A 535 12.89 64.10 63.68
N LEU A 536 13.05 65.31 64.20
CA LEU A 536 11.95 66.19 64.57
C LEU A 536 11.17 66.69 63.33
N ALA A 537 11.82 66.78 62.18
CA ALA A 537 11.24 67.20 60.91
C ALA A 537 10.09 66.27 60.50
N ASP A 538 10.24 64.96 60.68
CA ASP A 538 9.23 63.97 60.29
C ASP A 538 7.94 64.14 61.07
N SER A 539 8.06 64.30 62.39
CA SER A 539 6.90 64.56 63.24
C SER A 539 6.20 65.87 62.85
N ALA A 540 6.95 66.88 62.38
CA ALA A 540 6.37 68.11 61.86
C ALA A 540 5.69 67.89 60.49
N THR A 541 6.25 67.04 59.64
CA THR A 541 5.73 66.64 58.32
C THR A 541 4.43 65.85 58.47
N THR A 542 4.36 64.87 59.38
CA THR A 542 3.11 64.15 59.71
C THR A 542 2.03 65.12 60.19
N ILE A 543 2.36 66.08 61.06
CA ILE A 543 1.39 67.09 61.51
C ILE A 543 0.97 68.02 60.35
N ALA A 544 1.92 68.42 59.50
CA ALA A 544 1.66 69.30 58.37
C ALA A 544 0.82 68.61 57.29
N SER A 545 1.00 67.31 57.05
CA SER A 545 0.17 66.54 56.12
C SER A 545 -1.28 66.50 56.59
N GLN A 546 -1.50 66.21 57.88
CA GLN A 546 -2.84 66.09 58.48
C GLN A 546 -3.59 67.42 58.59
N PHE A 547 -2.92 68.52 58.95
CA PHE A 547 -3.58 69.80 59.23
C PHE A 547 -3.41 70.86 58.13
N SER A 548 -2.39 70.73 57.28
CA SER A 548 -2.08 71.70 56.23
C SER A 548 -2.14 71.10 54.81
N GLY A 549 -2.40 69.80 54.68
CA GLY A 549 -2.48 69.11 53.39
C GLY A 549 -1.14 69.07 52.66
N LEU A 550 -0.03 69.07 53.40
CA LEU A 550 1.29 68.85 52.81
C LEU A 550 1.30 67.44 52.18
N PRO A 551 1.64 67.30 50.90
CA PRO A 551 1.80 65.98 50.29
C PRO A 551 2.95 65.24 50.97
N ILE A 552 2.75 63.96 51.24
CA ILE A 552 3.76 63.02 51.72
C ILE A 552 4.11 62.08 50.58
N LEU A 553 5.38 61.68 50.50
CA LEU A 553 5.89 60.80 49.45
C LEU A 553 5.67 59.33 49.81
N CYS A 554 5.82 58.98 51.08
CA CYS A 554 5.64 57.63 51.59
C CYS A 554 4.64 57.63 52.74
N ALA A 555 3.51 56.94 52.55
CA ALA A 555 2.45 56.87 53.55
C ALA A 555 2.89 56.01 54.74
N ASP A 556 3.54 54.89 54.46
CA ASP A 556 4.01 53.90 55.42
C ASP A 556 5.17 54.42 56.28
N ALA A 557 6.05 55.25 55.71
CA ALA A 557 7.05 55.96 56.50
C ALA A 557 6.43 56.96 57.49
N CYS A 558 5.27 57.55 57.16
CA CYS A 558 4.55 58.48 58.02
C CYS A 558 3.68 57.78 59.08
N ASP A 559 3.35 56.49 58.91
CA ASP A 559 2.74 55.64 59.92
C ASP A 559 3.81 55.08 60.87
N ALA A 560 4.34 55.96 61.71
CA ALA A 560 5.46 55.64 62.59
C ALA A 560 5.12 54.57 63.65
N ASN A 561 3.84 54.31 63.90
CA ASN A 561 3.39 53.30 64.88
C ASN A 561 2.74 52.06 64.26
N ASP A 562 2.74 51.95 62.93
CA ASP A 562 2.36 50.76 62.17
C ASP A 562 0.93 50.28 62.51
N ASP A 563 -0.04 51.21 62.51
CA ASP A 563 -1.46 50.89 62.75
C ASP A 563 -2.38 51.00 61.53
N GLY A 564 -1.80 51.25 60.35
CA GLY A 564 -2.43 51.46 59.06
C GLY A 564 -3.17 52.80 58.95
N ILE A 565 -2.94 53.75 59.87
CA ILE A 565 -3.67 55.03 59.93
C ILE A 565 -2.76 56.20 60.31
N ILE A 566 -2.34 56.96 59.31
CA ILE A 566 -1.59 58.21 59.52
C ILE A 566 -2.44 59.27 60.25
N ASN A 567 -2.08 59.58 61.49
CA ASN A 567 -2.73 60.58 62.33
C ASN A 567 -1.74 61.26 63.32
N LEU A 568 -2.27 61.90 64.38
CA LEU A 568 -1.41 62.57 65.38
C LEU A 568 -0.68 61.57 66.29
N ALA A 569 -1.16 60.32 66.38
CA ALA A 569 -0.54 59.25 67.14
C ALA A 569 0.89 58.98 66.64
N ASP A 570 1.11 59.01 65.34
CA ASP A 570 2.40 58.76 64.69
C ASP A 570 3.44 59.81 65.06
N ALA A 571 3.06 61.10 64.98
CA ALA A 571 3.93 62.20 65.42
C ALA A 571 4.24 62.11 66.92
N VAL A 572 3.27 61.69 67.74
CA VAL A 572 3.49 61.47 69.18
C VAL A 572 4.39 60.26 69.42
N PHE A 573 4.24 59.19 68.63
CA PHE A 573 5.04 57.99 68.70
C PHE A 573 6.49 58.28 68.35
N GLY A 574 6.76 58.91 67.21
CA GLY A 574 8.09 59.37 66.80
C GLY A 574 8.76 60.29 67.83
N MET A 575 8.05 61.31 68.33
CA MET A 575 8.60 62.20 69.38
C MET A 575 8.87 61.48 70.71
N ASN A 576 8.07 60.47 71.08
CA ASN A 576 8.30 59.67 72.29
C ASN A 576 9.55 58.80 72.13
N TRP A 577 9.76 58.21 70.96
CA TRP A 577 10.99 57.50 70.64
C TRP A 577 12.21 58.44 70.71
N LEU A 578 12.20 59.54 69.95
CA LEU A 578 13.31 60.49 69.84
C LEU A 578 13.73 61.14 71.17
N PHE A 579 12.78 61.57 72.00
CA PHE A 579 13.07 62.41 73.18
C PHE A 579 12.76 61.78 74.53
N LYS A 580 12.03 60.67 74.57
CA LYS A 580 11.66 59.98 75.82
C LYS A 580 12.17 58.55 75.90
N PHE A 581 13.00 58.11 74.95
CA PHE A 581 13.52 56.73 74.89
C PHE A 581 12.37 55.71 74.87
N GLY A 582 11.32 55.99 74.08
CA GLY A 582 10.23 55.06 73.81
C GLY A 582 10.67 53.85 72.97
N THR A 583 9.72 52.99 72.60
CA THR A 583 9.96 51.91 71.63
C THR A 583 10.37 52.50 70.28
N ALA A 584 11.32 51.87 69.59
CA ALA A 584 11.61 52.21 68.20
C ALA A 584 10.39 51.95 67.32
N PRO A 585 10.23 52.69 66.21
CA PRO A 585 9.34 52.29 65.12
C PRO A 585 9.52 50.81 64.79
N PRO A 586 8.41 50.07 64.58
CA PRO A 586 8.45 48.70 64.08
C PRO A 586 9.26 48.59 62.78
N ASP A 587 9.70 47.37 62.46
CA ASP A 587 10.43 47.08 61.22
C ASP A 587 9.66 47.66 60.00
N PRO A 588 10.31 48.23 58.97
CA PRO A 588 11.77 48.27 58.71
C PRO A 588 12.58 49.16 59.69
N GLY A 589 11.89 49.95 60.51
CA GLY A 589 12.48 50.71 61.60
C GLY A 589 13.14 52.01 61.13
N PRO A 590 13.75 52.77 62.06
CA PRO A 590 14.15 54.15 61.80
C PRO A 590 15.60 54.31 61.29
N PHE A 591 16.25 53.22 60.88
CA PHE A 591 17.69 53.22 60.58
C PHE A 591 18.07 52.57 59.26
N ASP A 592 17.30 51.58 58.83
CA ASP A 592 17.56 50.80 57.64
C ASP A 592 16.32 50.89 56.75
N ASP A 593 16.51 51.01 55.44
CA ASP A 593 15.42 50.92 54.47
C ASP A 593 15.01 49.45 54.36
N GLY A 594 13.70 49.22 54.29
CA GLY A 594 13.19 47.87 54.05
C GLY A 594 11.71 47.87 53.71
N PRO A 595 11.18 46.71 53.29
CA PRO A 595 9.77 46.55 52.99
C PRO A 595 8.91 46.61 54.26
N ASP A 596 7.63 46.96 54.10
CA ASP A 596 6.68 46.83 55.20
C ASP A 596 6.43 45.33 55.48
N PRO A 597 6.76 44.81 56.67
CA PRO A 597 6.46 43.42 57.03
C PRO A 597 4.97 43.21 57.37
N THR A 598 4.16 44.26 57.38
CA THR A 598 2.73 44.21 57.67
C THR A 598 1.91 44.70 56.48
N GLU A 599 0.83 43.96 56.16
CA GLU A 599 -0.12 44.41 55.14
C GLU A 599 -1.06 45.47 55.69
N ASP A 600 -1.29 46.53 54.92
CA ASP A 600 -2.31 47.52 55.23
C ASP A 600 -3.08 48.04 53.99
N MET A 601 -3.69 49.23 54.10
CA MET A 601 -4.43 49.88 53.01
C MET A 601 -3.87 51.26 52.66
N LEU A 602 -2.63 51.56 53.07
CA LEU A 602 -1.95 52.79 52.72
C LEU A 602 -1.55 52.78 51.23
N PRO A 603 -1.45 53.96 50.59
CA PRO A 603 -0.96 54.04 49.22
C PRO A 603 0.55 53.78 49.15
N VAL A 604 0.96 52.99 48.15
CA VAL A 604 2.36 52.70 47.82
C VAL A 604 3.21 53.98 47.79
N CYS A 605 4.36 53.92 48.44
CA CYS A 605 5.34 54.99 48.53
C CYS A 605 5.92 55.38 47.17
N ASP A 606 6.12 56.69 47.00
CA ASP A 606 6.77 57.37 45.87
C ASP A 606 7.96 58.17 46.43
N SER A 607 8.83 57.49 47.20
CA SER A 607 10.07 58.05 47.77
C SER A 607 11.28 57.73 46.89
N ASP A 608 12.37 58.48 47.07
CA ASP A 608 13.67 58.22 46.44
C ASP A 608 14.36 56.95 46.95
N ASP A 609 13.77 56.30 47.96
CA ASP A 609 14.21 55.03 48.50
C ASP A 609 13.62 53.83 47.79
N THR A 610 12.55 53.94 46.99
CA THR A 610 11.95 52.75 46.35
C THR A 610 12.96 52.02 45.46
N GLY A 611 13.13 50.72 45.70
CA GLY A 611 13.98 49.84 44.89
C GLY A 611 13.32 49.57 43.54
N CYS A 612 13.49 50.54 42.63
CA CYS A 612 13.31 50.61 41.16
C CYS A 612 13.19 52.10 40.77
#